data_AF-A0A1S2WVE5-F1
#
_entry.id   AF-A0A1S2WVE5-F1
#
_cell.length_a   1.000
_cell.length_b   1.000
_cell.length_c   1.000
_cell.angle_alpha   90.00
_cell.angle_beta   90.00
_cell.angle_gamma   90.00
#
_symmetry.space_group_name_H-M   'P 1'
#
loop_
_entity.id
_entity.type
_entity.pdbx_description
1 polymer ?
#
loop_
_entity_poly.entity_id
_entity_poly.type
_entity_poly.pdbx_seq_one_letter_code
_entity_poly.pdbx_strand_id
1 'polypeptide(L)'
;MSQQDLSPFEFKDELIKLATSKADRLMLNAGRGNPNFLATIPRHAFLRLGDFALRESERSYSYLNNVFGGLPDKIKKVLQKDLITIV
;
A
#
# COMPACT_ATOMS: atom_id res chain seq x y z
N MET A 1 21.99 -0.89 -39.77
CA MET A 1 22.01 0.53 -39.33
C MET A 1 22.49 0.53 -37.89
N SER A 2 23.41 1.43 -37.55
CA SER A 2 23.97 1.46 -36.19
C SER A 2 22.90 2.04 -35.25
N GLN A 3 22.85 1.62 -33.99
CA GLN A 3 21.87 2.16 -33.03
C GLN A 3 22.03 3.69 -32.80
N GLN A 4 23.11 4.29 -33.30
CA GLN A 4 23.42 5.72 -33.18
C GLN A 4 22.64 6.59 -34.18
N ASP A 5 22.02 5.99 -35.19
CA ASP A 5 21.30 6.72 -36.26
C ASP A 5 19.79 6.89 -35.96
N LEU A 6 19.26 6.27 -34.90
CA LEU A 6 17.84 6.35 -34.53
C LEU A 6 17.53 7.61 -33.73
N SER A 7 16.33 8.17 -33.94
CA SER A 7 15.84 9.23 -33.06
C SER A 7 15.58 8.69 -31.65
N PRO A 8 15.61 9.56 -30.61
CA PRO A 8 15.34 9.15 -29.23
C PRO A 8 13.99 8.45 -29.03
N PHE A 9 12.99 8.77 -29.88
CA PHE A 9 11.67 8.15 -29.82
C PHE A 9 11.67 6.76 -30.46
N GLU A 10 12.28 6.59 -31.63
CA GLU A 10 12.38 5.28 -32.30
C GLU A 10 13.25 4.32 -31.49
N PHE A 11 14.31 4.82 -30.85
CA PHE A 11 15.14 4.03 -29.95
C PHE A 11 14.35 3.54 -28.72
N LYS A 12 13.52 4.41 -28.12
CA LYS A 12 12.61 4.04 -27.03
C LYS A 12 11.64 2.94 -27.47
N ASP A 13 11.08 3.03 -28.67
CA ASP A 13 10.12 2.04 -29.18
C ASP A 13 10.78 0.66 -29.41
N GLU A 14 12.00 0.63 -29.92
CA GLU A 14 12.78 -0.62 -30.01
C GLU A 14 13.10 -1.21 -28.63
N LEU A 15 13.46 -0.38 -27.64
CA LEU A 15 13.66 -0.82 -26.27
C LEU A 15 12.37 -1.38 -25.65
N ILE A 16 11.20 -0.81 -25.96
CA ILE A 16 9.90 -1.32 -25.48
C ILE A 16 9.62 -2.72 -26.06
N LYS A 17 9.96 -2.96 -27.33
CA LYS A 17 9.82 -4.29 -27.96
C LYS A 17 10.72 -5.34 -27.29
N LEU A 18 11.92 -4.93 -26.87
CA LEU A 18 12.88 -5.80 -26.17
C LEU A 18 12.56 -5.98 -24.68
N ALA A 19 11.81 -5.07 -24.06
CA ALA A 19 11.47 -5.12 -22.64
C ALA A 19 10.55 -6.31 -22.29
N THR A 20 11.10 -7.26 -21.54
CA THR A 20 10.40 -8.47 -21.09
C THR A 20 9.76 -8.30 -19.72
N SER A 21 10.31 -7.46 -18.84
CA SER A 21 9.78 -7.25 -17.49
C SER A 21 8.79 -6.09 -17.42
N LYS A 22 7.88 -6.16 -16.44
CA LYS A 22 6.95 -5.06 -16.13
C LYS A 22 7.69 -3.79 -15.72
N ALA A 23 8.82 -3.92 -15.02
CA ALA A 23 9.61 -2.78 -14.57
C ALA A 23 10.27 -2.04 -15.75
N ASP A 24 10.85 -2.79 -16.69
CA ASP A 24 11.48 -2.22 -17.90
C ASP A 24 10.45 -1.47 -18.73
N ARG A 25 9.28 -2.07 -18.94
CA ARG A 25 8.16 -1.41 -19.64
C ARG A 25 7.66 -0.18 -18.90
N LEU A 26 7.57 -0.21 -17.57
CA LEU A 26 7.13 0.95 -16.78
C LEU A 26 8.12 2.11 -16.92
N MET A 27 9.43 1.84 -16.86
CA MET A 27 10.47 2.84 -17.02
C MET A 27 10.42 3.46 -18.42
N LEU A 28 10.36 2.64 -19.46
CA LEU A 28 10.33 3.12 -20.84
C LEU A 28 9.04 3.89 -21.17
N ASN A 29 7.90 3.44 -20.66
CA ASN A 29 6.61 4.09 -20.92
C ASN A 29 6.42 5.39 -20.12
N ALA A 30 6.73 5.37 -18.82
CA ALA A 30 6.40 6.46 -17.89
C ALA A 30 7.61 7.32 -17.47
N GLY A 31 8.83 6.94 -17.85
CA GLY A 31 10.06 7.61 -17.44
C GLY A 31 10.35 7.51 -15.93
N ARG A 32 9.73 6.55 -15.24
CA ARG A 32 9.82 6.38 -13.78
C ARG A 32 10.09 4.93 -13.42
N GLY A 33 11.12 4.70 -12.60
CA GLY A 33 11.42 3.39 -12.02
C GLY A 33 10.56 3.10 -10.80
N ASN A 34 9.98 1.90 -10.72
CA ASN A 34 9.30 1.47 -9.51
C ASN A 34 10.33 1.08 -8.43
N PRO A 35 10.33 1.71 -7.24
CA PRO A 35 11.21 1.30 -6.16
C PRO A 35 11.02 -0.18 -5.80
N ASN A 36 12.12 -0.88 -5.53
CA ASN A 36 12.12 -2.28 -5.06
C ASN A 36 12.17 -2.39 -3.52
N PHE A 37 11.93 -1.27 -2.83
CA PHE A 37 11.83 -1.18 -1.38
C PHE A 37 10.56 -0.40 -1.00
N LEU A 38 10.12 -0.56 0.23
CA LEU A 38 8.91 0.09 0.74
C LEU A 38 9.07 0.42 2.23
N ALA A 39 8.45 1.52 2.66
CA ALA A 39 8.40 1.89 4.07
C ALA A 39 7.45 0.96 4.83
N THR A 40 8.00 0.00 5.58
CA THR A 40 7.23 -1.05 6.27
C THR A 40 6.49 -0.51 7.49
N ILE A 41 7.13 0.35 8.28
CA ILE A 41 6.58 0.89 9.54
C ILE A 41 5.18 1.54 9.36
N PRO A 42 4.97 2.52 8.46
CA PRO A 42 3.64 3.13 8.31
C PRO A 42 2.60 2.15 7.76
N ARG A 43 3.02 1.14 6.97
CA ARG A 43 2.11 0.10 6.48
C ARG A 43 1.64 -0.80 7.61
N HIS A 44 2.54 -1.20 8.51
CA HIS A 44 2.15 -1.91 9.72
C HIS A 44 1.24 -1.07 10.62
N ALA A 45 1.56 0.22 10.83
CA ALA A 45 0.72 1.10 11.63
C ALA A 45 -0.71 1.21 11.06
N PHE A 46 -0.83 1.34 9.72
CA PHE A 46 -2.14 1.36 9.06
C PHE A 46 -2.93 0.06 9.28
N LEU A 47 -2.29 -1.10 9.15
CA LEU A 47 -2.94 -2.39 9.42
C LEU A 47 -3.39 -2.52 10.88
N ARG A 48 -2.54 -2.11 11.83
CA ARG A 48 -2.87 -2.11 13.26
C ARG A 48 -4.04 -1.18 13.58
N LEU A 49 -4.13 -0.04 12.91
CA LEU A 49 -5.29 0.85 13.03
C LEU A 49 -6.56 0.15 12.54
N GLY A 50 -6.49 -0.65 11.48
CA GLY A 50 -7.60 -1.50 11.01
C GLY A 50 -8.05 -2.52 12.07
N ASP A 51 -7.11 -3.26 12.66
CA ASP A 51 -7.40 -4.21 13.75
C ASP A 51 -8.10 -3.51 14.93
N PHE A 52 -7.60 -2.34 15.32
CA PHE A 52 -8.20 -1.53 16.38
C PHE A 52 -9.63 -1.10 16.03
N ALA A 53 -9.84 -0.59 14.81
CA ALA A 53 -11.15 -0.14 14.36
C ALA A 53 -12.19 -1.28 14.32
N LEU A 54 -11.78 -2.48 13.90
CA LEU A 54 -12.66 -3.66 13.92
C LEU A 54 -13.07 -4.04 15.34
N ARG A 55 -12.13 -4.07 16.28
CA ARG A 55 -12.43 -4.37 17.69
C ARG A 55 -13.39 -3.36 18.32
N GLU A 56 -13.19 -2.07 18.04
CA GLU A 56 -14.11 -1.03 18.52
C GLU A 56 -15.50 -1.16 17.86
N SER A 57 -15.57 -1.59 16.61
CA SER A 57 -16.83 -1.86 15.92
C SER A 57 -17.57 -3.05 16.54
N GLU A 58 -16.90 -4.20 16.72
CA GLU A 58 -17.46 -5.41 17.35
C GLU A 58 -17.96 -5.14 18.77
N ARG A 59 -17.23 -4.30 19.53
CA ARG A 59 -17.62 -3.90 20.88
C ARG A 59 -18.98 -3.23 20.93
N SER A 60 -19.31 -2.38 19.95
CA SER A 60 -20.59 -1.66 19.92
C SER A 60 -21.81 -2.58 19.78
N TYR A 61 -21.64 -3.77 19.19
CA TYR A 61 -22.70 -4.77 19.03
C TYR A 61 -22.32 -6.13 19.62
N SER A 62 -21.60 -6.14 20.74
CA SER A 62 -21.12 -7.38 21.39
C SER A 62 -22.25 -8.34 21.81
N TYR A 63 -23.50 -7.87 21.87
CA TYR A 63 -24.70 -8.68 22.13
C TYR A 63 -25.17 -9.52 20.93
N LEU A 64 -24.60 -9.32 19.73
CA LEU A 64 -24.93 -10.06 18.49
C LEU A 64 -23.87 -11.12 18.12
N ASN A 65 -23.21 -11.71 19.12
CA ASN A 65 -22.22 -12.79 18.96
C ASN A 65 -21.05 -12.44 18.01
N ASN A 66 -20.64 -11.18 17.99
CA ASN A 66 -19.48 -10.67 17.22
C ASN A 66 -19.55 -10.89 15.70
N VAL A 67 -20.74 -11.15 15.14
CA VAL A 67 -20.94 -11.25 13.67
C VAL A 67 -21.14 -9.87 13.05
N PHE A 68 -21.58 -8.90 13.85
CA PHE A 68 -21.85 -7.53 13.43
C PHE A 68 -21.07 -6.54 14.29
N GLY A 69 -20.67 -5.42 13.69
CA GLY A 69 -20.05 -4.30 14.36
C GLY A 69 -20.88 -3.02 14.20
N GLY A 70 -20.79 -2.13 15.19
CA GLY A 70 -21.51 -0.86 15.24
C GLY A 70 -20.58 0.34 15.10
N LEU A 71 -21.14 1.55 15.22
CA LEU A 71 -20.34 2.77 15.26
C LEU A 71 -19.52 2.81 16.55
N PRO A 72 -18.24 3.23 16.50
CA PRO A 72 -17.42 3.36 17.70
C PRO A 72 -17.94 4.50 18.60
N ASP A 73 -17.81 4.31 19.92
CA ASP A 73 -18.19 5.31 20.93
C ASP A 73 -17.35 6.59 20.79
N LYS A 74 -18.01 7.74 20.59
CA LYS A 74 -17.32 9.04 20.43
C LYS A 74 -16.58 9.53 21.70
N ILE A 75 -16.92 9.01 22.89
CA ILE A 75 -16.55 9.61 24.19
C ILE A 75 -15.46 8.84 24.93
N LYS A 76 -15.09 7.62 24.50
CA LYS A 76 -13.95 6.94 25.11
C LYS A 76 -12.67 7.48 24.49
N LYS A 77 -11.96 8.35 25.23
CA LYS A 77 -10.54 8.63 24.97
C LYS A 77 -9.85 7.29 24.76
N VAL A 78 -9.27 7.12 23.58
CA VAL A 78 -8.53 5.95 23.09
C VAL A 78 -7.23 5.79 23.90
N LEU A 79 -7.38 5.56 25.20
CA LEU A 79 -6.33 5.17 26.13
C LEU A 79 -6.76 3.84 26.75
N GLN A 80 -7.12 2.88 25.90
CA GLN A 80 -7.05 1.50 26.31
C GLN A 80 -5.56 1.18 26.39
N LYS A 81 -5.12 0.74 27.58
CA LYS A 81 -3.72 0.46 27.95
C LYS A 81 -3.00 -0.51 26.99
N ASP A 82 -3.71 -1.11 26.04
CA ASP A 82 -3.21 -2.12 25.11
C ASP A 82 -2.40 -1.54 23.94
N LEU A 83 -2.42 -0.22 23.71
CA LEU A 83 -1.53 0.42 22.73
C LEU A 83 -0.13 0.73 23.28
N ILE A 84 0.11 0.62 24.59
CA ILE A 84 1.39 0.98 25.22
C ILE A 84 2.43 -0.15 25.18
N THR A 85 2.05 -1.38 24.82
CA THR A 85 2.98 -2.52 24.79
C THR A 85 3.26 -3.00 23.35
N ILE A 86 3.71 -2.13 22.44
CA ILE A 86 4.38 -2.56 21.19
C ILE A 86 5.43 -1.51 20.76
N VAL A 87 6.52 -1.41 21.52
CA VAL A 87 7.89 -1.17 21.02
C VAL A 87 8.82 -2.07 21.82
#